data_AF-A0A537ZB74-F1
#
_entry.id   AF-A0A537ZB74-F1
#
_cell.length_a   1.000
_cell.length_b   1.000
_cell.length_c   1.000
_cell.angle_alpha   90.00
_cell.angle_beta   90.00
_cell.angle_gamma   90.00
#
_symmetry.space_group_name_H-M   'P 1'
#
loop_
_entity.id
_entity.type
_entity.pdbx_description
1 polymer ?
#
loop_
_entity_poly.entity_id
_entity_poly.type
_entity_poly.pdbx_seq_one_letter_code
_entity_poly.pdbx_strand_id
1 'polypeptide(L)'
;MVLRREGDEAVVAIGQPAHAWISGQLARAWGNQRFGAVEPWEEVCLAAEQHDIGMAEWDAAPELNHDTGLPYSFVEMPLETHVQLWNRAWELALPQSRYAALLVSMHGTALYGMRDLSKLD
;
A
#
# COMPACT_ATOMS: atom_id res chain seq x y z
N MET A 1 2.57 -6.27 -4.81
CA MET A 1 1.35 -6.53 -5.63
C MET A 1 0.33 -7.43 -4.94
N VAL A 2 -0.95 -7.31 -5.31
CA VAL A 2 -1.98 -8.34 -5.08
C VAL A 2 -2.03 -9.26 -6.29
N LEU A 3 -1.88 -10.57 -6.07
CA LEU A 3 -1.95 -11.57 -7.14
C LEU A 3 -3.26 -12.34 -7.04
N ARG A 4 -4.01 -12.40 -8.14
CA ARG A 4 -5.27 -13.15 -8.24
C ARG A 4 -5.17 -14.17 -9.37
N ARG A 5 -5.31 -15.45 -9.05
CA ARG A 5 -5.37 -16.52 -10.06
C ARG A 5 -6.69 -16.46 -10.81
N GLU A 6 -6.62 -16.51 -12.13
CA GLU A 6 -7.75 -16.63 -13.04
C GLU A 6 -7.71 -18.00 -13.72
N GLY A 7 -8.42 -18.96 -13.13
CA GLY A 7 -8.33 -20.37 -13.55
C GLY A 7 -6.94 -20.96 -13.29
N ASP A 8 -6.54 -21.91 -14.13
CA ASP A 8 -5.30 -22.68 -13.93
C ASP A 8 -4.08 -22.06 -14.61
N GLU A 9 -4.28 -21.21 -15.64
CA GLU A 9 -3.21 -20.76 -16.53
C GLU A 9 -2.85 -19.26 -16.41
N ALA A 10 -3.68 -18.46 -15.75
CA ALA A 10 -3.50 -17.01 -15.72
C ALA A 10 -3.45 -16.44 -14.30
N VAL A 11 -2.71 -15.35 -14.15
CA VAL A 11 -2.63 -14.56 -12.92
C VAL A 11 -2.78 -13.10 -13.27
N VAL A 12 -3.71 -12.43 -12.61
CA VAL A 12 -3.84 -10.97 -12.64
C VAL A 12 -2.98 -10.40 -11.53
N ALA A 13 -2.07 -9.51 -11.90
CA ALA A 13 -1.23 -8.77 -10.99
C ALA A 13 -1.75 -7.33 -10.83
N ILE A 14 -2.11 -6.96 -9.61
CA ILE A 14 -2.64 -5.64 -9.27
C ILE A 14 -1.57 -4.90 -8.44
N GLY A 15 -1.05 -3.81 -8.99
CA GLY A 15 -0.10 -2.95 -8.29
C GLY A 15 -0.72 -2.33 -7.03
N GLN A 16 0.11 -2.10 -6.02
CA GLN A 16 -0.29 -1.40 -4.79
C GLN A 16 -0.79 0.03 -5.05
N PRO A 17 -0.26 0.81 -6.03
CA PRO A 17 -0.89 2.10 -6.37
C PRO A 17 -2.35 1.97 -6.83
N ALA A 18 -2.71 0.88 -7.53
CA ALA A 18 -4.10 0.64 -7.92
C ALA A 18 -4.98 0.24 -6.71
N HIS A 19 -4.43 -0.56 -5.78
CA HIS A 19 -5.08 -0.82 -4.50
C HIS A 19 -5.31 0.47 -3.71
N ALA A 20 -4.27 1.29 -3.55
CA ALA A 20 -4.33 2.57 -2.84
C ALA A 20 -5.33 3.52 -3.49
N TRP A 21 -5.40 3.57 -4.83
CA TRP A 21 -6.39 4.37 -5.53
C TRP A 21 -7.84 3.99 -5.15
N ILE A 22 -8.16 2.68 -5.09
CA ILE A 22 -9.48 2.21 -4.64
C ILE A 22 -9.74 2.64 -3.19
N SER A 23 -8.73 2.51 -2.31
CA SER A 23 -8.82 2.96 -0.91
C SER A 23 -9.10 4.47 -0.81
N GLY A 24 -8.50 5.29 -1.68
CA GLY A 24 -8.80 6.71 -1.82
C GLY A 24 -10.26 6.97 -2.23
N GLN A 25 -10.79 6.21 -3.19
CA GLN A 25 -12.21 6.33 -3.59
C GLN A 25 -13.16 5.97 -2.44
N LEU A 26 -12.83 4.92 -1.68
CA LEU A 26 -13.59 4.53 -0.49
C LEU A 26 -13.54 5.61 0.60
N ALA A 27 -12.37 6.21 0.83
CA ALA A 27 -12.21 7.32 1.78
C ALA A 27 -13.04 8.56 1.37
N ARG A 28 -13.07 8.89 0.08
CA ARG A 28 -13.89 9.99 -0.46
C ARG A 28 -15.38 9.76 -0.27
N ALA A 29 -15.82 8.51 -0.34
CA ALA A 29 -17.20 8.11 -0.07
C ALA A 29 -17.49 7.83 1.42
N TRP A 30 -16.52 8.04 2.32
CA TRP A 30 -16.65 7.70 3.73
C TRP A 30 -17.48 8.72 4.51
N GLY A 31 -18.42 8.22 5.29
CA GLY A 31 -19.35 9.00 6.11
C GLY A 31 -20.80 8.87 5.62
N ASN A 32 -21.74 8.83 6.55
CA ASN A 32 -23.18 8.83 6.29
C ASN A 32 -23.98 9.13 7.59
N GLN A 33 -25.29 8.88 7.58
CA GLN A 33 -26.16 9.10 8.75
C GLN A 33 -25.78 8.25 9.99
N ARG A 34 -25.00 7.19 9.83
CA ARG A 34 -24.59 6.27 10.92
C ARG A 34 -23.19 6.55 11.46
N PHE A 35 -22.31 7.20 10.68
CA PHE A 35 -20.94 7.52 11.08
C PHE A 35 -20.40 8.75 10.37
N GLY A 36 -19.56 9.53 11.05
CA GLY A 36 -19.03 10.80 10.55
C GLY A 36 -18.14 10.66 9.31
N ALA A 37 -17.99 11.77 8.59
CA ALA A 37 -16.98 11.91 7.55
C ALA A 37 -15.57 12.00 8.15
N VAL A 38 -14.56 11.92 7.28
CA VAL A 38 -13.15 12.11 7.65
C VAL A 38 -12.76 13.58 7.60
N GLU A 39 -11.90 14.02 8.51
CA GLU A 39 -11.37 15.38 8.57
C GLU A 39 -9.87 15.36 8.92
N PRO A 40 -9.02 16.18 8.26
CA PRO A 40 -9.31 17.00 7.08
C PRO A 40 -9.65 16.17 5.84
N TRP A 41 -10.74 16.49 5.15
CA TRP A 41 -11.29 15.62 4.12
C TRP A 41 -10.31 15.32 2.98
N GLU A 42 -9.73 16.35 2.36
CA GLU A 42 -8.87 16.15 1.18
C GLU A 42 -7.57 15.44 1.55
N GLU A 43 -6.93 15.81 2.65
CA GLU A 43 -5.65 15.22 3.05
C GLU A 43 -5.79 13.78 3.54
N VAL A 44 -6.89 13.42 4.20
CA VAL A 44 -7.16 12.01 4.57
C VAL A 44 -7.45 11.18 3.31
N CYS A 45 -8.24 11.69 2.38
CA CYS A 45 -8.51 11.01 1.12
C CYS A 45 -7.23 10.82 0.28
N LEU A 46 -6.41 11.87 0.19
CA LEU A 46 -5.11 11.82 -0.50
C LEU A 46 -4.15 10.84 0.17
N ALA A 47 -4.09 10.81 1.50
CA ALA A 47 -3.28 9.84 2.22
C ALA A 47 -3.71 8.40 1.90
N ALA A 48 -5.02 8.13 1.92
CA ALA A 48 -5.55 6.82 1.55
C ALA A 48 -5.26 6.46 0.09
N GLU A 49 -5.30 7.43 -0.82
CA GLU A 49 -4.99 7.24 -2.24
C GLU A 49 -3.50 6.97 -2.50
N GLN A 50 -2.61 7.52 -1.68
CA GLN A 50 -1.16 7.52 -1.90
C GLN A 50 -0.38 6.62 -0.92
N HIS A 51 -1.06 5.88 -0.04
CA HIS A 51 -0.38 5.19 1.06
C HIS A 51 0.68 4.16 0.62
N ASP A 52 0.48 3.54 -0.54
CA ASP A 52 1.44 2.61 -1.14
C ASP A 52 2.20 3.20 -2.35
N ILE A 53 2.32 4.53 -2.45
CA ILE A 53 3.02 5.16 -3.58
C ILE A 53 4.49 4.71 -3.69
N GLY A 54 5.12 4.33 -2.57
CA GLY A 54 6.50 3.81 -2.52
C GLY A 54 6.72 2.56 -3.36
N MET A 55 5.66 1.84 -3.71
CA MET A 55 5.72 0.58 -4.45
C MET A 55 5.59 0.78 -5.96
N ALA A 56 5.30 2.01 -6.43
CA ALA A 56 5.00 2.26 -7.84
C ALA A 56 6.13 1.84 -8.79
N GLU A 57 7.37 2.19 -8.47
CA GLU A 57 8.55 1.81 -9.28
C GLU A 57 8.80 0.30 -9.21
N TRP A 58 8.68 -0.29 -8.01
CA TRP A 58 8.86 -1.73 -7.82
C TRP A 58 7.80 -2.53 -8.58
N ASP A 59 6.53 -2.12 -8.53
CA ASP A 59 5.45 -2.79 -9.24
C ASP A 59 5.59 -2.68 -10.77
N ALA A 60 6.27 -1.66 -11.29
CA ALA A 60 6.54 -1.54 -12.72
C ALA A 60 7.63 -2.52 -13.22
N ALA A 61 8.52 -2.96 -12.33
CA ALA A 61 9.59 -3.90 -12.61
C ALA A 61 9.85 -4.83 -11.40
N PRO A 62 8.89 -5.72 -11.06
CA PRO A 62 8.95 -6.46 -9.82
C PRO A 62 9.99 -7.56 -9.88
N GLU A 63 10.63 -7.82 -8.75
CA GLU A 63 11.41 -9.04 -8.56
C GLU A 63 10.47 -10.25 -8.58
N LEU A 64 10.93 -11.32 -9.22
CA LEU A 64 10.19 -12.57 -9.31
C LEU A 64 10.54 -13.47 -8.14
N ASN A 65 9.52 -14.10 -7.58
CA ASN A 65 9.66 -15.19 -6.63
C ASN A 65 10.20 -16.43 -7.39
N HIS A 66 11.36 -16.92 -6.97
CA HIS A 66 12.05 -18.04 -7.62
C HIS A 66 11.26 -19.36 -7.58
N ASP A 67 10.43 -19.57 -6.56
CA ASP A 67 9.66 -20.81 -6.40
C ASP A 67 8.43 -20.84 -7.31
N THR A 68 7.84 -19.68 -7.59
CA THR A 68 6.58 -19.59 -8.36
C THR A 68 6.76 -19.06 -9.77
N GLY A 69 7.87 -18.36 -10.06
CA GLY A 69 8.09 -17.63 -11.31
C GLY A 69 7.22 -16.38 -11.48
N LEU A 70 6.38 -16.03 -10.50
CA LEU A 70 5.53 -14.83 -10.51
C LEU A 70 6.23 -13.68 -9.75
N PRO A 71 5.80 -12.42 -9.94
CA PRO A 71 6.19 -11.33 -9.03
C PRO A 71 5.96 -11.69 -7.58
N TYR A 72 6.76 -11.18 -6.64
CA TYR A 72 6.40 -11.29 -5.23
C TYR A 72 5.03 -10.63 -4.96
N SER A 73 4.14 -11.34 -4.26
CA SER A 73 2.97 -10.70 -3.69
C SER A 73 3.39 -9.78 -2.54
N PHE A 74 2.55 -8.81 -2.20
CA PHE A 74 2.79 -7.86 -1.10
C PHE A 74 3.10 -8.57 0.22
N VAL A 75 2.42 -9.69 0.48
CA VAL A 75 2.59 -10.44 1.74
C VAL A 75 3.77 -11.41 1.73
N GLU A 76 4.28 -11.78 0.55
CA GLU A 76 5.42 -12.70 0.38
C GLU A 76 6.74 -11.98 0.12
N MET A 77 6.69 -10.68 -0.20
CA MET A 77 7.87 -9.86 -0.45
C MET A 77 8.86 -9.92 0.73
N PRO A 78 10.18 -9.97 0.47
CA PRO A 78 11.18 -9.87 1.52
C PRO A 78 10.98 -8.64 2.41
N LEU A 79 11.14 -8.82 3.73
CA LEU A 79 10.90 -7.74 4.71
C LEU A 79 11.73 -6.49 4.40
N GLU A 80 13.01 -6.68 4.05
CA GLU A 80 13.91 -5.56 3.78
C GLU A 80 13.42 -4.71 2.62
N THR A 81 13.01 -5.35 1.51
CA THR A 81 12.36 -4.69 0.37
C THR A 81 11.11 -3.95 0.82
N HIS A 82 10.23 -4.62 1.60
CA HIS A 82 8.99 -4.02 2.08
C HIS A 82 9.26 -2.73 2.89
N VAL A 83 10.24 -2.76 3.81
CA VAL A 83 10.61 -1.60 4.66
C VAL A 83 11.18 -0.47 3.82
N GLN A 84 12.03 -0.76 2.83
CA GLN A 84 12.59 0.25 1.95
C GLN A 84 11.50 0.98 1.15
N LEU A 85 10.56 0.25 0.53
CA LEU A 85 9.47 0.83 -0.24
C LEU A 85 8.57 1.71 0.63
N TRP A 86 8.19 1.24 1.82
CA TRP A 86 7.38 2.02 2.76
C TRP A 86 8.08 3.26 3.29
N ASN A 87 9.39 3.17 3.60
CA ASN A 87 10.17 4.33 4.02
C ASN A 87 10.22 5.41 2.94
N ARG A 88 10.11 5.03 1.65
CA ARG A 88 10.07 5.98 0.54
C ARG A 88 8.69 6.61 0.32
N ALA A 89 7.61 5.94 0.73
CA ALA A 89 6.23 6.36 0.43
C ALA A 89 5.89 7.77 0.94
N TRP A 90 6.24 8.10 2.20
CA TRP A 90 5.94 9.42 2.76
C TRP A 90 6.73 10.55 2.07
N GLU A 91 7.96 10.29 1.63
CA GLU A 91 8.79 11.27 0.91
C GLU A 91 8.19 11.62 -0.44
N LEU A 92 7.58 10.62 -1.12
CA LEU A 92 6.87 10.81 -2.38
C LEU A 92 5.51 11.51 -2.20
N ALA A 93 4.87 11.35 -1.03
CA ALA A 93 3.63 12.05 -0.69
C ALA A 93 3.87 13.51 -0.24
N LEU A 94 5.04 13.83 0.29
CA LEU A 94 5.36 15.13 0.89
C LEU A 94 5.15 16.34 -0.03
N PRO A 95 5.51 16.30 -1.33
CA PRO A 95 5.24 17.40 -2.26
C PRO A 95 3.74 17.66 -2.50
N GLN A 96 2.88 16.67 -2.21
CA GLN A 96 1.43 16.76 -2.43
C GLN A 96 0.72 17.34 -1.21
N SER A 97 1.06 16.88 -0.01
CA SER A 97 0.55 17.42 1.26
C SER A 97 1.39 16.94 2.46
N ARG A 98 1.72 17.87 3.36
CA ARG A 98 2.43 17.55 4.62
C ARG A 98 1.59 16.66 5.54
N TYR A 99 0.28 16.89 5.59
CA TYR A 99 -0.61 16.10 6.43
C TYR A 99 -0.80 14.69 5.84
N ALA A 100 -0.98 14.59 4.52
CA ALA A 100 -1.07 13.30 3.86
C ALA A 100 0.22 12.48 4.06
N ALA A 101 1.39 13.10 3.88
CA ALA A 101 2.67 12.44 4.12
C ALA A 101 2.84 11.93 5.56
N LEU A 102 2.38 12.70 6.56
CA LEU A 102 2.34 12.25 7.95
C LEU A 102 1.46 11.01 8.10
N LEU A 103 0.25 11.01 7.54
CA LEU A 103 -0.66 9.87 7.61
C LEU A 103 -0.09 8.63 6.91
N VAL A 104 0.55 8.78 5.75
CA VAL A 104 1.24 7.69 5.05
C VAL A 104 2.34 7.08 5.93
N SER A 105 3.16 7.94 6.56
CA SER A 105 4.20 7.48 7.50
C SER A 105 3.61 6.75 8.72
N MET A 106 2.54 7.29 9.31
CA MET A 106 1.84 6.66 10.43
C MET A 106 1.22 5.31 10.06
N HIS A 107 0.63 5.22 8.86
CA HIS A 107 0.01 3.99 8.36
C HIS A 107 1.03 2.85 8.27
N GLY A 108 2.23 3.14 7.73
CA GLY A 108 3.31 2.16 7.65
C GLY A 108 3.81 1.75 9.01
N THR A 109 4.06 2.73 9.87
CA THR A 109 4.50 2.49 11.25
C THR A 109 3.53 1.58 11.99
N ALA A 110 2.22 1.82 11.87
CA ALA A 110 1.20 0.98 12.48
C ALA A 110 1.20 -0.44 11.90
N LEU A 111 1.32 -0.59 10.58
CA LEU A 111 1.36 -1.91 9.92
C LEU A 111 2.53 -2.76 10.43
N TYR A 112 3.73 -2.20 10.53
CA TYR A 112 4.89 -2.93 11.05
C TYR A 112 4.85 -3.14 12.56
N GLY A 113 4.24 -2.21 13.31
CA GLY A 113 4.01 -2.40 14.74
C GLY A 113 3.09 -3.59 15.07
N MET A 114 2.24 -4.01 14.11
CA MET A 114 1.38 -5.19 14.24
C MET A 114 2.07 -6.49 13.79
N ARG A 115 3.30 -6.43 13.25
CA ARG A 115 3.98 -7.61 12.73
C ARG A 115 4.47 -8.49 13.87
N ASP A 116 4.20 -9.78 13.77
CA ASP A 116 4.71 -10.77 14.71
C ASP A 116 6.20 -11.02 14.47
N LEU A 117 7.05 -10.40 15.30
CA LEU A 117 8.50 -10.51 15.20
C LEU A 117 9.02 -11.90 15.58
N SER A 118 8.21 -12.74 16.25
CA SER A 118 8.61 -14.12 16.59
C SER A 118 8.73 -15.05 15.38
N LYS A 119 8.33 -14.58 14.20
CA LYS A 119 8.43 -15.31 12.93
C LYS A 119 9.64 -14.91 12.08
N LEU A 120 10.55 -14.11 12.63
CA LEU A 120 11.77 -13.64 11.95
C LEU A 120 13.04 -14.41 12.33
N ASP A 121 12.93 -15.32 13.31
CA ASP A 121 13.98 -16.26 13.73
C ASP A 121 13.78 -17.64 13.07
#